data_AF-A0A4Q5Y9U7-F1
#
_entry.id   AF-A0A4Q5Y9U7-F1
#
_cell.length_a   1.000
_cell.length_b   1.000
_cell.length_c   1.000
_cell.angle_alpha   90.00
_cell.angle_beta   90.00
_cell.angle_gamma   90.00
#
_symmetry.space_group_name_H-M   'P 1'
#
loop_
_entity.id
_entity.type
_entity.pdbx_description
1 polymer ?
#
loop_
_entity_poly.entity_id
_entity_poly.type
_entity_poly.pdbx_seq_one_letter_code
_entity_poly.pdbx_strand_id
1 'polypeptide(L)'
;MCGIAGIIASDIRQVTEHGLKLMTDSLAHRGPDGEQHWISPDGQAGFGHRRLAILDLSEAAAQPMHYGDRYTIIHNGEIYNYIELRTSLKSKGYTFNSGSDTEVILAAYDFYGHDCITRFEGMFAFAIWDRQEKKLFAARDRFGEKPFCYSMRNNMLVFGSEPKAIRAIDDTYDLDQPR
;
A
#
# COMPACT_ATOMS: atom_id res chain seq x y z
N MET A 1 -3.51 3.38 14.22
CA MET A 1 -4.05 3.09 12.87
C MET A 1 -2.89 3.12 11.91
N CYS A 2 -2.69 2.11 11.07
CA CYS A 2 -1.53 2.09 10.16
C CYS A 2 -1.36 3.37 9.32
N GLY A 3 -0.13 3.61 8.87
CA GLY A 3 0.21 4.66 7.89
C GLY A 3 0.66 4.01 6.59
N ILE A 4 0.18 4.51 5.46
CA ILE A 4 0.65 4.12 4.13
C ILE A 4 1.29 5.32 3.44
N ALA A 5 2.33 5.07 2.65
CA ALA A 5 3.04 6.06 1.84
C ALA A 5 3.50 5.40 0.54
N GLY A 6 3.51 6.15 -0.56
CA GLY A 6 4.08 5.63 -1.80
C GLY A 6 4.41 6.69 -2.83
N ILE A 7 5.30 6.28 -3.74
CA ILE A 7 5.87 7.08 -4.81
C ILE A 7 5.80 6.24 -6.10
N ILE A 8 5.16 6.76 -7.14
CA ILE A 8 5.18 6.16 -8.49
C ILE A 8 5.79 7.17 -9.44
N ALA A 9 6.84 6.79 -10.16
CA ALA A 9 7.51 7.66 -11.11
C ALA A 9 8.03 6.88 -12.32
N SER A 10 8.10 7.55 -13.47
CA SER A 10 8.80 7.00 -14.64
C SER A 10 10.31 7.13 -14.52
N ASP A 11 10.78 8.17 -13.81
CA ASP A 11 12.19 8.36 -13.48
C ASP A 11 12.51 7.65 -12.16
N ILE A 12 13.24 6.53 -12.27
CA ILE A 12 13.56 5.66 -11.12
C ILE A 12 14.38 6.37 -10.04
N ARG A 13 15.06 7.47 -10.38
CA ARG A 13 15.83 8.27 -9.41
C ARG A 13 14.93 8.98 -8.39
N GLN A 14 13.66 9.16 -8.72
CA GLN A 14 12.67 9.78 -7.83
C GLN A 14 12.12 8.79 -6.80
N VAL A 15 12.23 7.48 -7.05
CA VAL A 15 11.76 6.42 -6.15
C VAL A 15 12.94 5.92 -5.33
N THR A 16 13.20 6.54 -4.18
CA THR A 16 14.29 6.10 -3.29
C THR A 16 13.81 5.71 -1.90
N GLU A 17 14.58 4.83 -1.27
CA GLU A 17 14.33 4.37 0.10
C GLU A 17 14.38 5.54 1.08
N HIS A 18 15.27 6.51 0.87
CA HIS A 18 15.33 7.72 1.69
C HIS A 18 14.02 8.53 1.59
N GLY A 19 13.45 8.65 0.40
CA GLY A 19 12.15 9.33 0.21
C GLY A 19 11.03 8.62 0.96
N LEU A 20 10.93 7.31 0.78
CA LEU A 20 9.95 6.50 1.50
C LEU A 20 10.12 6.61 3.02
N LYS A 21 11.36 6.64 3.50
CA LYS A 21 11.68 6.81 4.91
C LYS A 21 11.23 8.17 5.45
N LEU A 22 11.47 9.27 4.75
CA LEU A 22 10.97 10.59 5.16
C LEU A 22 9.44 10.60 5.26
N MET A 23 8.76 9.98 4.29
CA MET A 23 7.30 9.86 4.30
C MET A 23 6.80 9.03 5.49
N THR A 24 7.39 7.86 5.76
CA THR A 24 6.97 6.98 6.86
C THR A 24 7.37 7.52 8.23
N ASP A 25 8.50 8.22 8.37
CA ASP A 25 8.89 8.94 9.59
C ASP A 25 7.83 9.97 9.99
N SER A 26 7.30 10.72 9.03
CA SER A 26 6.18 11.63 9.31
C SER A 26 4.94 10.87 9.84
N LEU A 27 4.74 9.62 9.44
CA LEU A 27 3.61 8.77 9.80
C LEU A 27 3.87 7.86 11.01
N ALA A 28 4.98 8.02 11.75
CA ALA A 28 5.32 7.13 12.87
C ALA A 28 4.24 7.07 13.97
N HIS A 29 3.53 8.17 14.22
CA HIS A 29 2.45 8.27 15.22
C HIS A 29 1.25 7.35 14.91
N ARG A 30 1.13 6.87 13.67
CA ARG A 30 0.03 6.02 13.22
C ARG A 30 0.26 4.54 13.55
N GLY A 31 1.47 4.06 13.29
CA GLY A 31 1.85 2.66 13.42
C GLY A 31 3.20 2.52 14.12
N PRO A 32 3.21 2.47 15.47
CA PRO A 32 4.44 2.38 16.25
C PRO A 32 5.06 0.97 16.29
N ASP A 33 4.34 -0.06 15.84
CA ASP A 33 4.75 -1.46 16.01
C ASP A 33 5.71 -1.95 14.92
N GLY A 34 5.75 -1.26 13.77
CA GLY A 34 6.61 -1.67 12.67
C GLY A 34 6.70 -0.66 11.54
N GLU A 35 7.79 -0.76 10.79
CA GLU A 35 8.07 0.02 9.60
C GLU A 35 8.73 -0.86 8.55
N GLN A 36 8.29 -0.72 7.31
CA GLN A 36 8.94 -1.40 6.20
C GLN A 36 8.74 -0.60 4.92
N HIS A 37 9.73 -0.74 4.04
CA HIS A 37 9.77 -0.12 2.72
C HIS A 37 10.00 -1.17 1.66
N TRP A 38 9.53 -0.89 0.46
CA TRP A 38 9.75 -1.71 -0.71
C TRP A 38 9.85 -0.82 -1.95
N ILE A 39 10.76 -1.17 -2.85
CA ILE A 39 10.88 -0.58 -4.18
C ILE A 39 10.75 -1.71 -5.20
N SER A 40 9.97 -1.46 -6.26
CA SER A 40 9.77 -2.42 -7.33
C SER A 40 11.09 -2.75 -8.04
N PRO A 41 11.27 -3.97 -8.57
CA PRO A 41 12.51 -4.33 -9.26
C PRO A 41 12.88 -3.43 -10.44
N ASP A 42 11.89 -2.78 -11.06
CA ASP A 42 12.09 -1.81 -12.14
C ASP A 42 12.21 -0.36 -11.65
N GLY A 43 12.18 -0.11 -10.34
CA GLY A 43 12.36 1.19 -9.71
C GLY A 43 11.23 2.19 -9.92
N GLN A 44 10.10 1.77 -10.50
CA GLN A 44 9.00 2.69 -10.87
C GLN A 44 7.99 2.90 -9.75
N ALA A 45 7.97 2.01 -8.75
CA ALA A 45 7.06 2.09 -7.62
C ALA A 45 7.80 1.87 -6.31
N GLY A 46 7.51 2.71 -5.31
CA GLY A 46 8.02 2.59 -3.96
C GLY A 46 6.88 2.70 -2.97
N PHE A 47 6.79 1.75 -2.03
CA PHE A 47 5.77 1.70 -0.99
C PHE A 47 6.41 1.67 0.40
N GLY A 48 5.79 2.37 1.34
CA GLY A 48 6.15 2.39 2.75
C GLY A 48 4.93 2.16 3.64
N HIS A 49 5.13 1.43 4.72
CA HIS A 49 4.08 1.12 5.70
C HIS A 49 4.55 1.40 7.12
N ARG A 50 3.63 1.91 7.94
CA ARG A 50 3.73 2.03 9.40
C ARG A 50 2.64 1.17 10.01
N ARG A 51 3.01 0.14 10.75
CA ARG A 51 2.07 -0.88 11.24
C ARG A 51 1.62 -0.59 12.67
N LEU A 52 0.30 -0.68 12.88
CA LEU A 52 -0.29 -0.94 14.20
C LEU A 52 -0.85 -2.37 14.12
N ALA A 53 -0.26 -3.32 14.81
CA ALA A 53 -0.60 -4.73 14.73
C ALA A 53 -1.83 -5.04 15.58
N ILE A 54 -2.98 -5.26 14.93
CA ILE A 54 -4.28 -5.49 15.62
C ILE A 54 -4.82 -6.91 15.37
N LEU A 55 -4.99 -7.32 14.10
CA LEU A 55 -5.64 -8.59 13.74
C LEU A 55 -4.67 -9.77 13.67
N ASP A 56 -3.74 -9.71 12.72
CA ASP A 56 -2.69 -10.71 12.55
C ASP A 56 -1.39 -10.07 13.00
N LEU A 57 -0.81 -10.62 14.08
CA LEU A 57 0.42 -10.13 14.70
C LEU A 57 1.68 -10.77 14.09
N SER A 58 1.52 -11.73 13.18
CA SER A 58 2.63 -12.44 12.57
C SER A 58 3.35 -11.57 11.52
N GLU A 59 4.57 -11.98 11.19
CA GLU A 59 5.34 -11.42 10.07
C GLU A 59 4.70 -11.71 8.71
N ALA A 60 3.85 -12.74 8.61
CA ALA A 60 3.12 -13.03 7.38
C ALA A 60 2.11 -11.92 7.01
N ALA A 61 1.75 -11.06 7.97
CA ALA A 61 0.91 -9.89 7.76
C ALA A 61 1.71 -8.58 7.63
N ALA A 62 3.05 -8.64 7.58
CA ALA A 62 3.89 -7.48 7.34
C ALA A 62 3.59 -6.85 5.97
N GLN A 63 3.75 -5.54 5.89
CA GLN A 63 3.47 -4.77 4.68
C GLN A 63 4.62 -3.82 4.40
N PRO A 64 5.01 -3.57 3.13
CA PRO A 64 4.30 -3.95 1.89
C PRO A 64 4.18 -5.47 1.67
N MET A 65 2.97 -5.96 1.41
CA MET A 65 2.68 -7.39 1.29
C MET A 65 2.71 -7.80 -0.18
N HIS A 66 3.30 -8.96 -0.48
CA HIS A 66 3.43 -9.49 -1.83
C HIS A 66 2.45 -10.62 -2.10
N TYR A 67 1.93 -10.69 -3.33
CA TYR A 67 1.05 -11.77 -3.80
C TYR A 67 1.55 -12.35 -5.12
N GLY A 68 2.10 -13.56 -5.03
CA GLY A 68 2.90 -14.14 -6.10
C GLY A 68 4.06 -13.21 -6.50
N ASP A 69 4.47 -13.27 -7.76
CA ASP A 69 5.53 -12.40 -8.31
C ASP A 69 4.97 -11.13 -8.98
N ARG A 70 3.68 -10.85 -8.79
CA ARG A 70 2.95 -9.83 -9.56
C ARG A 70 2.53 -8.62 -8.73
N TYR A 71 1.84 -8.82 -7.61
CA TYR A 71 1.23 -7.72 -6.89
C TYR A 71 1.97 -7.40 -5.60
N THR A 72 2.01 -6.11 -5.27
CA THR A 72 2.44 -5.63 -3.95
C THR A 72 1.40 -4.67 -3.41
N ILE A 73 1.03 -4.77 -2.13
CA ILE A 73 0.02 -3.92 -1.50
C ILE A 73 0.53 -3.22 -0.24
N ILE A 74 0.04 -2.01 -0.02
CA ILE A 74 -0.01 -1.35 1.28
C ILE A 74 -1.46 -0.99 1.60
N HIS A 75 -1.86 -1.25 2.83
CA HIS A 75 -3.24 -1.19 3.31
C HIS A 75 -3.29 -0.61 4.74
N ASN A 76 -4.20 0.32 4.94
CA ASN A 76 -4.58 0.88 6.23
C ASN A 76 -6.10 0.75 6.35
N GLY A 77 -6.56 -0.07 7.28
CA GLY A 77 -7.97 -0.38 7.36
C GLY A 77 -8.23 -1.75 7.94
N GLU A 78 -9.49 -2.14 7.81
CA GLU A 78 -9.99 -3.46 8.14
C GLU A 78 -11.11 -3.81 7.16
N ILE A 79 -11.02 -4.99 6.56
CA ILE A 79 -12.12 -5.59 5.79
C ILE A 79 -12.88 -6.52 6.73
N TYR A 80 -14.03 -6.09 7.24
CA TYR A 80 -14.81 -6.83 8.22
C TYR A 80 -15.30 -8.18 7.70
N ASN A 81 -15.68 -8.24 6.42
CA ASN A 81 -16.15 -9.46 5.79
C ASN A 81 -15.03 -10.32 5.15
N TYR A 82 -13.78 -10.17 5.61
CA TYR A 82 -12.64 -10.89 5.03
C TYR A 82 -12.73 -12.41 5.19
N ILE A 83 -13.42 -12.93 6.22
CA ILE A 83 -13.58 -14.37 6.46
C ILE A 83 -14.50 -14.99 5.39
N GLU A 84 -15.60 -14.33 5.09
CA GLU A 84 -16.57 -14.71 4.05
C GLU A 84 -15.92 -14.63 2.67
N LEU A 85 -15.19 -13.54 2.41
CA LEU A 85 -14.45 -13.36 1.16
C LEU A 85 -13.36 -14.42 0.97
N ARG A 86 -12.57 -14.69 2.02
CA ARG A 86 -11.55 -15.75 2.03
C ARG A 86 -12.18 -17.09 1.72
N THR A 87 -13.32 -17.42 2.34
CA THR A 87 -14.04 -18.67 2.07
C THR A 87 -14.51 -18.76 0.62
N SER A 88 -15.07 -17.67 0.09
CA SER A 88 -15.51 -17.57 -1.31
C SER A 88 -14.38 -17.63 -2.33
N LEU A 89 -13.17 -17.18 -1.97
CA LEU A 89 -11.98 -17.24 -2.82
C LEU A 89 -11.30 -18.62 -2.75
N LYS A 90 -11.29 -19.26 -1.58
CA LYS A 90 -10.84 -20.66 -1.43
C LYS A 90 -11.64 -21.61 -2.32
N SER A 91 -12.96 -21.44 -2.41
CA SER A 91 -13.79 -22.25 -3.31
C SER A 91 -13.52 -22.00 -4.80
N LYS A 92 -12.81 -20.92 -5.14
CA LYS A 92 -12.34 -20.59 -6.49
C LYS A 92 -10.88 -21.00 -6.74
N GLY A 93 -10.25 -21.69 -5.80
CA GLY A 93 -8.88 -22.21 -5.94
C GLY A 93 -7.77 -21.34 -5.32
N TYR A 94 -8.11 -20.26 -4.61
CA TYR A 94 -7.12 -19.41 -3.95
C TYR A 94 -6.62 -20.02 -2.63
N THR A 95 -5.31 -19.93 -2.40
CA THR A 95 -4.65 -20.30 -1.14
C THR A 95 -4.17 -19.04 -0.40
N PHE A 96 -4.02 -19.14 0.93
CA PHE A 96 -3.67 -18.03 1.80
C PHE A 96 -2.54 -18.43 2.76
N ASN A 97 -1.57 -17.55 2.93
CA ASN A 97 -0.37 -17.72 3.75
C ASN A 97 -0.39 -16.90 5.05
N SER A 98 -1.31 -15.95 5.17
CA SER A 98 -1.53 -15.12 6.36
C SER A 98 -2.96 -15.27 6.88
N GLY A 99 -3.23 -14.79 8.09
CA GLY A 99 -4.58 -14.59 8.61
C GLY A 99 -5.14 -13.20 8.28
N SER A 100 -4.34 -12.31 7.70
CA SER A 100 -4.71 -10.92 7.41
C SER A 100 -5.78 -10.80 6.34
N ASP A 101 -6.63 -9.79 6.53
CA ASP A 101 -7.53 -9.24 5.53
C ASP A 101 -6.79 -8.65 4.32
N THR A 102 -5.56 -8.19 4.48
CA THR A 102 -4.73 -7.59 3.42
C THR A 102 -4.46 -8.59 2.29
N GLU A 103 -4.21 -9.86 2.62
CA GLU A 103 -4.05 -10.91 1.62
C GLU A 103 -5.38 -11.22 0.90
N VAL A 104 -6.50 -11.05 1.59
CA VAL A 104 -7.84 -11.18 0.99
C VAL A 104 -8.10 -10.07 -0.03
N ILE A 105 -7.62 -8.84 0.21
CA ILE A 105 -7.69 -7.76 -0.78
C ILE A 105 -6.93 -8.13 -2.05
N LEU A 106 -5.70 -8.64 -1.90
CA LEU A 106 -4.87 -9.07 -3.04
C LEU A 106 -5.52 -10.20 -3.85
N ALA A 107 -5.99 -11.25 -3.18
CA ALA A 107 -6.68 -12.36 -3.83
C ALA A 107 -7.99 -11.92 -4.50
N ALA A 108 -8.74 -11.01 -3.87
CA ALA A 108 -9.96 -10.45 -4.46
C ALA A 108 -9.66 -9.57 -5.68
N TYR A 109 -8.60 -8.77 -5.64
CA TYR A 109 -8.17 -7.97 -6.79
C TYR A 109 -7.69 -8.83 -7.95
N ASP A 110 -6.94 -9.91 -7.68
CA ASP A 110 -6.53 -10.84 -8.72
C ASP A 110 -7.73 -11.54 -9.40
N PHE A 111 -8.75 -11.93 -8.63
CA PHE A 111 -9.92 -12.61 -9.17
C PHE A 111 -10.95 -11.68 -9.83
N TYR A 112 -11.30 -10.57 -9.17
CA TYR A 112 -12.38 -9.67 -9.60
C TYR A 112 -11.87 -8.40 -10.31
N GLY A 113 -10.56 -8.16 -10.36
CA GLY A 113 -10.01 -6.88 -10.83
C GLY A 113 -10.49 -5.71 -9.98
N HIS A 114 -10.77 -4.58 -10.62
CA HIS A 114 -11.26 -3.37 -9.93
C HIS A 114 -12.60 -3.56 -9.21
N ASP A 115 -13.40 -4.56 -9.59
CA ASP A 115 -14.74 -4.78 -9.04
C ASP A 115 -14.69 -5.36 -7.62
N CYS A 116 -13.49 -5.77 -7.16
CA CYS A 116 -13.29 -6.25 -5.79
C CYS A 116 -13.78 -5.26 -4.73
N ILE A 117 -13.70 -3.95 -5.00
CA ILE A 117 -14.14 -2.87 -4.09
C ILE A 117 -15.63 -2.96 -3.76
N THR A 118 -16.45 -3.52 -4.66
CA THR A 118 -17.90 -3.67 -4.45
C THR A 118 -18.24 -4.75 -3.44
N ARG A 119 -17.25 -5.57 -3.06
CA ARG A 119 -17.40 -6.70 -2.14
C ARG A 119 -16.85 -6.43 -0.75
N PHE A 120 -16.15 -5.31 -0.55
CA PHE A 120 -15.52 -5.00 0.72
C PHE A 120 -16.51 -4.29 1.66
N GLU A 121 -16.68 -4.87 2.84
CA GLU A 121 -17.33 -4.23 3.97
C GLU A 121 -16.25 -3.85 4.96
N GLY A 122 -16.08 -2.56 5.26
CA GLY A 122 -14.94 -2.12 6.04
C GLY A 122 -14.62 -0.65 5.90
N MET A 123 -13.60 -0.25 6.65
CA MET A 123 -12.94 1.04 6.55
C MET A 123 -11.54 0.79 5.99
N PHE A 124 -11.18 1.35 4.84
CA PHE A 124 -9.93 1.00 4.19
C PHE A 124 -9.40 2.10 3.30
N ALA A 125 -8.08 2.15 3.20
CA ALA A 125 -7.33 2.83 2.18
C ALA A 125 -6.18 1.90 1.79
N PHE A 126 -6.05 1.58 0.50
CA PHE A 126 -4.96 0.73 0.03
C PHE A 126 -4.44 1.18 -1.33
N ALA A 127 -3.24 0.71 -1.65
CA ALA A 127 -2.62 0.82 -2.95
C ALA A 127 -1.98 -0.51 -3.34
N ILE A 128 -2.28 -0.99 -4.54
CA ILE A 128 -1.75 -2.21 -5.15
C ILE A 128 -0.92 -1.80 -6.37
N TRP A 129 0.33 -2.24 -6.41
CA TRP A 129 1.16 -2.18 -7.60
C TRP A 129 1.10 -3.51 -8.34
N ASP A 130 0.66 -3.47 -9.59
CA ASP A 130 0.75 -4.58 -10.54
C ASP A 130 2.05 -4.44 -11.34
N ARG A 131 3.02 -5.30 -11.04
CA ARG A 131 4.34 -5.30 -11.70
C ARG A 131 4.27 -5.67 -13.18
N GLN A 132 3.35 -6.54 -13.57
CA GLN A 132 3.25 -6.99 -14.97
C GLN A 132 2.67 -5.89 -15.84
N GLU A 133 1.61 -5.25 -15.37
CA GLU A 133 0.90 -4.21 -16.11
C GLU A 133 1.47 -2.81 -15.89
N LYS A 134 2.37 -2.65 -14.91
CA LYS A 134 2.93 -1.36 -14.46
C LYS A 134 1.84 -0.36 -14.07
N LYS A 135 0.86 -0.84 -13.30
CA LYS A 135 -0.33 -0.08 -12.91
C LYS A 135 -0.45 0.00 -11.39
N LEU A 136 -0.75 1.20 -10.93
CA LEU A 136 -1.22 1.44 -9.57
C LEU A 136 -2.74 1.34 -9.54
N PHE A 137 -3.28 0.51 -8.66
CA PHE A 137 -4.69 0.54 -8.27
C PHE A 137 -4.80 0.95 -6.80
N ALA A 138 -5.41 2.10 -6.54
CA ALA A 138 -5.63 2.60 -5.19
C ALA A 138 -7.12 2.84 -4.95
N ALA A 139 -7.58 2.54 -3.74
CA ALA A 139 -8.98 2.69 -3.36
C ALA A 139 -9.11 3.14 -1.91
N ARG A 140 -10.24 3.79 -1.62
CA ARG A 140 -10.68 4.18 -0.28
C ARG A 140 -12.10 3.70 -0.06
N ASP A 141 -12.46 3.44 1.19
CA ASP A 141 -13.81 3.08 1.58
C ASP A 141 -14.83 4.17 1.24
N ARG A 142 -16.11 3.77 1.21
CA ARG A 142 -17.24 4.57 0.72
C ARG A 142 -17.44 5.87 1.49
N PHE A 143 -17.13 5.88 2.78
CA PHE A 143 -17.29 7.04 3.64
C PHE A 143 -15.99 7.83 3.83
N GLY A 144 -14.87 7.27 3.38
CA GLY A 144 -13.56 7.87 3.50
C GLY A 144 -13.02 7.86 4.92
N GLU A 145 -13.34 6.83 5.70
CA GLU A 145 -12.90 6.68 7.09
C GLU A 145 -11.37 6.61 7.19
N LYS A 146 -10.71 5.90 6.26
CA LYS A 146 -9.25 5.86 6.21
C LYS A 146 -8.72 6.89 5.23
N PRO A 147 -7.86 7.83 5.67
CA PRO A 147 -7.40 8.89 4.78
C PRO A 147 -6.41 8.39 3.73
N PHE A 148 -6.54 8.95 2.53
CA PHE A 148 -5.64 8.73 1.39
C PHE A 148 -5.48 10.08 0.68
N CYS A 149 -4.31 10.70 0.84
CA CYS A 149 -3.95 11.95 0.18
C CYS A 149 -3.01 11.64 -0.97
N TYR A 150 -3.09 12.38 -2.07
CA TYR A 150 -2.15 12.26 -3.19
C TYR A 150 -1.83 13.61 -3.83
N SER A 151 -0.73 13.67 -4.56
CA SER A 151 -0.30 14.80 -5.36
C SER A 151 0.46 14.32 -6.59
N MET A 152 0.29 15.03 -7.71
CA MET A 152 1.06 14.84 -8.94
C MET A 152 2.06 16.00 -9.07
N ARG A 153 3.36 15.71 -9.12
CA ARG A 153 4.42 16.70 -9.33
C ARG A 153 5.63 16.08 -10.01
N ASN A 154 6.36 16.83 -10.82
CA ASN A 154 7.60 16.36 -11.48
C ASN A 154 7.48 14.97 -12.15
N ASN A 155 6.34 14.69 -12.81
CA ASN A 155 6.02 13.38 -13.40
C ASN A 155 6.02 12.19 -12.41
N MET A 156 5.77 12.47 -11.15
CA MET A 156 5.67 11.53 -10.04
C MET A 156 4.31 11.67 -9.34
N LEU A 157 3.68 10.53 -9.07
CA LEU A 157 2.54 10.42 -8.16
C LEU A 157 3.05 10.12 -6.76
N VAL A 158 2.76 10.99 -5.80
CA VAL A 158 3.08 10.79 -4.39
C VAL A 158 1.79 10.68 -3.59
N PHE A 159 1.69 9.69 -2.71
CA PHE A 159 0.53 9.51 -1.88
C PHE A 159 0.86 9.07 -0.46
N GLY A 160 -0.06 9.29 0.47
CA GLY A 160 0.06 8.76 1.82
C GLY A 160 -1.17 9.01 2.68
N SER A 161 -1.19 8.46 3.88
CA SER A 161 -2.32 8.59 4.81
C SER A 161 -2.57 10.03 5.28
N GLU A 162 -1.56 10.90 5.26
CA GLU A 162 -1.69 12.29 5.72
C GLU A 162 -0.92 13.23 4.78
N PRO A 163 -1.37 14.48 4.57
CA PRO A 163 -0.70 15.43 3.68
C PRO A 163 0.76 15.72 4.04
N LYS A 164 1.14 15.52 5.31
CA LYS A 164 2.53 15.70 5.78
C LYS A 164 3.49 14.64 5.22
N ALA A 165 3.00 13.44 4.90
CA ALA A 165 3.82 12.43 4.21
C ALA A 165 4.20 12.92 2.81
N ILE A 166 3.27 13.54 2.09
CA ILE A 166 3.52 14.10 0.77
C ILE A 166 4.52 15.26 0.83
N ARG A 167 4.40 16.12 1.86
CA ARG A 167 5.28 17.26 2.09
C ARG A 167 6.67 16.89 2.60
N ALA A 168 6.86 15.67 3.09
CA ALA A 168 8.15 15.22 3.60
C ALA A 168 9.22 15.05 2.50
N ILE A 169 8.79 14.92 1.24
CA ILE A 169 9.65 14.78 0.07
C ILE A 169 9.47 15.98 -0.89
N ASP A 170 9.67 17.19 -0.35
CA ASP A 170 9.45 18.49 -1.02
C ASP A 170 10.31 18.68 -2.28
N ASP A 171 10.04 19.71 -3.08
CA ASP A 171 10.64 19.91 -4.43
C ASP A 171 12.18 20.01 -4.45
N THR A 172 12.83 20.22 -3.30
CA THR A 172 14.30 20.20 -3.16
C THR A 172 14.90 18.79 -3.14
N TYR A 173 14.06 17.75 -3.07
CA TYR A 173 14.47 16.35 -3.08
C TYR A 173 15.29 15.95 -4.33
N ASP A 174 15.09 16.66 -5.45
CA ASP A 174 15.83 16.45 -6.71
C ASP A 174 17.22 17.13 -6.74
N LEU A 175 17.55 18.02 -5.80
CA LEU A 175 18.76 18.87 -5.90
C LEU A 175 19.96 18.36 -5.10
N ASP A 176 19.76 17.52 -4.09
CA ASP A 176 20.81 17.12 -3.14
C ASP A 176 21.34 15.68 -3.33
N GLN A 177 20.87 14.96 -4.34
CA GLN A 177 21.40 13.63 -4.68
C GLN A 177 22.55 13.76 -5.70
N PRO A 178 23.75 13.19 -5.43
CA PRO A 178 24.83 13.19 -6.41
C PRO A 178 24.41 12.44 -7.69
N ARG A 179 24.65 13.07 -8.84
CA ARG A 179 24.34 12.54 -10.19
C ARG A 179 25.10 11.26 -10.51
#